data_AF-A0A529XQN5-F1
#
_entry.id   AF-A0A529XQN5-F1
#
_cell.length_a   1.000
_cell.length_b   1.000
_cell.length_c   1.000
_cell.angle_alpha   90.00
_cell.angle_beta   90.00
_cell.angle_gamma   90.00
#
_symmetry.space_group_name_H-M   'P 1'
#
loop_
_entity.id
_entity.type
_entity.pdbx_description
1 polymer ?
#
loop_
_entity_poly.entity_id
_entity_poly.type
_entity_poly.pdbx_seq_one_letter_code
_entity_poly.pdbx_strand_id
1 'polypeptide(L)' 'MSAKTLLKGLLAYQAWADDELLETLAGLDPSRGAAERHAAIRLMNHIHVVSRIFAAHLEGVAHGYA' A
#
# COMPACT_ATOMS: atom_id res chain seq x y z
N MET A 1 16.06 19.19 6.17
CA MET A 1 14.75 18.50 6.24
C MET A 1 14.79 17.53 7.43
N SER A 2 13.76 17.48 8.29
CA SER A 2 13.76 16.57 9.44
C SER A 2 13.36 15.15 9.04
N ALA A 3 13.74 14.14 9.83
CA ALA A 3 13.29 12.76 9.63
C ALA A 3 11.75 12.65 9.65
N LYS A 4 11.08 13.43 10.51
CA LYS A 4 9.62 13.54 10.58
C LYS A 4 9.03 14.09 9.27
N THR A 5 9.65 15.11 8.69
CA THR A 5 9.21 15.70 7.41
C THR A 5 9.38 14.70 6.27
N LEU A 6 10.52 14.02 6.22
CA LEU A 6 10.80 12.99 5.22
C LEU A 6 9.77 11.85 5.32
N LEU A 7 9.55 11.31 6.53
CA LEU A 7 8.61 10.21 6.75
C LEU A 7 7.18 10.57 6.32
N LYS A 8 6.71 11.78 6.64
CA LYS A 8 5.41 12.26 6.17
C LYS A 8 5.33 12.35 4.65
N GLY A 9 6.39 12.81 3.99
CA GLY A 9 6.46 12.85 2.53
C GLY A 9 6.38 11.46 1.90
N LEU A 10 7.11 10.49 2.45
CA LEU A 10 7.08 9.09 1.98
C LEU A 10 5.70 8.46 2.15
N LEU A 11 5.04 8.68 3.30
CA LEU A 11 3.68 8.17 3.54
C LEU A 11 2.64 8.81 2.60
N ALA A 12 2.76 10.12 2.35
CA ALA A 12 1.88 10.80 1.39
C ALA A 12 2.09 10.29 -0.04
N TYR A 13 3.34 10.04 -0.43
CA TYR A 13 3.67 9.47 -1.73
C TYR A 13 3.13 8.05 -1.89
N GLN A 14 3.26 7.21 -0.86
CA GLN A 14 2.69 5.86 -0.87
C GLN A 14 1.17 5.90 -1.04
N ALA A 15 0.47 6.75 -0.27
CA ALA A 15 -0.98 6.90 -0.38
C ALA A 15 -1.42 7.31 -1.78
N TRP A 16 -0.72 8.29 -2.40
CA TRP A 16 -0.98 8.69 -3.78
C TRP A 16 -0.78 7.53 -4.77
N ALA A 17 0.31 6.76 -4.63
CA ALA A 17 0.59 5.64 -5.53
C ALA A 17 -0.42 4.50 -5.39
N ASP A 18 -0.87 4.24 -4.16
CA ASP A 18 -1.90 3.25 -3.85
C ASP A 18 -3.25 3.66 -4.47
N ASP A 19 -3.63 4.93 -4.36
CA ASP A 19 -4.85 5.49 -4.97
C ASP A 19 -4.82 5.39 -6.51
N GLU A 20 -3.72 5.81 -7.15
CA GLU A 20 -3.54 5.75 -8.60
C GLU A 20 -3.64 4.31 -9.14
N LEU A 21 -3.03 3.34 -8.42
CA LEU A 21 -3.12 1.93 -8.79
C LEU A 21 -4.55 1.41 -8.68
N LEU A 22 -5.25 1.74 -7.59
CA LEU A 22 -6.65 1.32 -7.40
C LEU A 22 -7.58 1.92 -8.46
N GLU A 23 -7.43 3.20 -8.78
CA GLU A 23 -8.21 3.87 -9.83
C GLU A 23 -7.95 3.23 -11.19
N THR A 24 -6.67 2.97 -11.51
CA THR A 24 -6.29 2.28 -12.75
C THR A 24 -6.94 0.90 -12.84
N LEU A 25 -6.90 0.11 -11.75
CA LEU A 25 -7.50 -1.23 -11.71
C LEU A 25 -9.04 -1.19 -11.82
N ALA A 26 -9.68 -0.15 -11.31
CA ALA A 26 -11.12 0.03 -11.42
C ALA A 26 -11.57 0.33 -12.85
N GLY A 27 -10.71 0.96 -13.66
CA GLY A 27 -10.95 1.25 -15.08
C GLY A 27 -10.67 0.08 -16.03
N LEU A 28 -10.06 -1.02 -15.57
CA LEU A 28 -9.75 -2.17 -16.42
C LEU A 28 -11.02 -2.99 -16.75
N ASP A 29 -11.12 -3.42 -18.01
CA ASP A 29 -12.16 -4.36 -18.45
C ASP A 29 -12.04 -5.68 -17.69
N PRO A 30 -13.04 -6.10 -16.87
CA PRO A 30 -12.96 -7.33 -16.09
C PRO A 30 -12.79 -8.60 -16.92
N SER A 31 -13.16 -8.56 -18.21
CA SER A 31 -13.00 -9.67 -19.14
C SER A 31 -11.59 -9.79 -19.74
N ARG A 32 -10.73 -8.78 -19.52
CA ARG A 32 -9.35 -8.74 -20.03
C ARG A 32 -8.39 -8.47 -18.87
N GLY A 33 -7.42 -9.37 -18.67
CA GLY A 33 -6.38 -9.17 -17.66
C GLY A 33 -6.75 -9.62 -16.24
N ALA A 34 -7.53 -10.70 -16.11
CA ALA A 34 -7.90 -11.26 -14.81
C ALA A 34 -6.67 -11.64 -13.95
N ALA A 35 -5.58 -12.08 -14.58
CA ALA A 35 -4.33 -12.42 -13.89
C ALA A 35 -3.64 -11.17 -13.32
N GLU A 36 -3.57 -10.10 -14.11
CA GLU A 36 -3.00 -8.81 -13.74
C GLU A 36 -3.81 -8.17 -12.61
N ARG A 37 -5.14 -8.17 -12.72
CA ARG A 37 -6.02 -7.70 -11.64
C ARG A 37 -5.82 -8.50 -10.35
N HIS A 38 -5.72 -9.82 -10.45
CA HIS A 38 -5.46 -10.66 -9.29
C HIS A 38 -4.09 -10.37 -8.66
N ALA A 39 -3.04 -10.23 -9.48
CA ALA A 39 -1.70 -9.88 -9.02
C ALA A 39 -1.67 -8.51 -8.33
N ALA A 40 -2.35 -7.51 -8.89
CA ALA A 40 -2.41 -6.17 -8.32
C ALA A 40 -3.15 -6.14 -6.97
N ILE A 41 -4.26 -6.88 -6.83
CA ILE A 41 -4.94 -7.04 -5.53
C ILE A 41 -4.00 -7.71 -4.50
N ARG A 42 -3.23 -8.73 -4.91
CA ARG A 42 -2.25 -9.37 -4.01
C ARG A 42 -1.14 -8.40 -3.58
N LEU A 43 -0.68 -7.56 -4.51
CA LEU A 43 0.31 -6.52 -4.21
C LEU A 43 -0.26 -5.51 -3.20
N MET A 44 -1.47 -5.01 -3.40
CA MET A 44 -2.12 -4.07 -2.46
C MET A 44 -2.31 -4.68 -1.07
N ASN A 45 -2.71 -5.95 -0.99
CA ASN A 45 -2.78 -6.65 0.30
C ASN A 45 -1.41 -6.73 0.99
N HIS A 46 -0.34 -6.99 0.23
CA HIS A 46 1.01 -7.02 0.78
C HIS A 46 1.46 -5.64 1.28
N ILE A 47 1.25 -4.59 0.50
CA ILE A 47 1.55 -3.19 0.88
C ILE A 47 0.82 -2.86 2.19
N HIS A 48 -0.47 -3.16 2.28
CA HIS A 48 -1.26 -2.92 3.49
C HIS A 48 -0.67 -3.61 4.73
N VAL A 49 -0.33 -4.89 4.64
CA VAL A 49 0.27 -5.65 5.75
C VAL A 49 1.60 -5.03 6.18
N VAL A 50 2.47 -4.70 5.23
CA VAL A 50 3.77 -4.07 5.53
C VAL A 50 3.57 -2.71 6.22
N SER A 51 2.64 -1.88 5.74
CA SER A 51 2.32 -0.60 6.39
C SER A 51 1.81 -0.79 7.83
N ARG A 52 1.00 -1.82 8.09
CA ARG A 52 0.53 -2.14 9.44
C ARG A 52 1.67 -2.59 10.36
N ILE A 53 2.64 -3.35 9.85
CA ILE A 53 3.85 -3.73 10.59
C ILE A 53 4.68 -2.50 10.95
N PHE A 54 4.92 -1.60 9.98
CA PHE A 54 5.65 -0.35 10.22
C PHE A 54 4.96 0.56 11.23
N ALA A 55 3.63 0.70 11.15
CA ALA A 55 2.86 1.47 12.12
C ALA A 55 3.02 0.92 13.54
N ALA A 56 2.91 -0.40 13.71
CA ALA A 56 3.13 -1.04 15.01
C ALA A 56 4.54 -0.81 15.56
N HIS A 57 5.58 -0.86 14.72
CA HIS A 57 6.94 -0.52 15.13
C HIS A 57 7.09 0.94 15.58
N LEU A 58 6.42 1.89 14.90
CA LEU A 58 6.43 3.30 15.28
C LEU A 58 5.69 3.55 16.61
N GLU A 59 4.66 2.77 16.89
CA GLU A 59 3.88 2.84 18.13
C GLU A 59 4.52 2.05 19.29
N GLY A 60 5.51 1.21 19.01
CA GLY A 60 6.14 0.34 20.01
C GLY A 60 5.26 -0.82 20.47
N VAL A 61 4.35 -1.29 19.61
CA VAL A 61 3.42 -2.40 19.88
C VAL A 61 3.69 -3.60 18.98
N ALA A 62 3.17 -4.77 19.35
CA ALA A 62 3.28 -5.95 18.50
C ALA A 62 2.41 -5.81 17.23
N HIS A 63 2.94 -6.19 16.06
CA HIS A 63 2.22 -6.07 14.79
C HIS A 63 1.18 -7.17 14.54
N GLY A 64 1.27 -8.32 15.21
CA GLY A 64 0.27 -9.40 15.13
C GLY A 64 0.24 -10.21 13.82
N TYR A 65 1.13 -9.91 12.88
CA TYR A 65 1.38 -10.72 11.68
C TYR A 65 2.45 -11.78 11.95
N ALA A 66 2.28 -12.97 11.37
CA ALA A 66 3.19 -14.11 11.50
C ALA A 66 4.33 -14.09 10.48
#